data_AF-A0A3A8ZAI5-F1
#
_entry.id   AF-A0A3A8ZAI5-F1
#
_cell.length_a   1.000
_cell.length_b   1.000
_cell.length_c   1.000
_cell.angle_alpha   90.00
_cell.angle_beta   90.00
_cell.angle_gamma   90.00
#
_symmetry.space_group_name_H-M   'P 1'
#
loop_
_entity.id
_entity.type
_entity.pdbx_description
1 polymer ?
#
loop_
_entity_poly.entity_id
_entity_poly.type
_entity_poly.pdbx_seq_one_letter_code
_entity_poly.pdbx_strand_id
1 'polypeptide(L)'
;MPTRKIKTKLTKVHDEYNDALINFKNKKQDFINECVDVYKDESDRGNLIKSGKKLCYSESKLSDIEKHFAHWNRDEVDVNVANDVYDLEQFVREREHLSLTERLVNMVSKEVTDNDD
;
A
#
# COMPACT_ATOMS: atom_id res chain seq x y z
N MET A 1 0.51 -27.87 -46.06
CA MET A 1 -0.51 -27.12 -45.27
C MET A 1 0.14 -26.37 -44.11
N PRO A 2 0.65 -25.13 -44.33
CA PRO A 2 1.28 -24.31 -43.28
C PRO A 2 0.27 -23.59 -42.36
N THR A 3 -0.95 -23.35 -42.84
CA THR A 3 -1.97 -22.50 -42.21
C THR A 3 -2.58 -23.09 -40.93
N ARG A 4 -2.64 -24.43 -40.81
CA ARG A 4 -3.23 -25.11 -39.64
C ARG A 4 -2.37 -24.94 -38.37
N LYS A 5 -1.04 -25.02 -38.51
CA LYS A 5 -0.08 -24.84 -37.39
C LYS A 5 -0.03 -23.40 -36.89
N ILE A 6 -0.18 -22.41 -37.79
CA ILE A 6 -0.24 -20.99 -37.43
C ILE A 6 -1.53 -20.70 -36.64
N LYS A 7 -2.67 -21.24 -37.09
CA LYS A 7 -3.95 -21.09 -36.40
C LYS A 7 -3.91 -21.67 -34.97
N THR A 8 -3.33 -22.86 -34.78
CA THR A 8 -3.17 -23.47 -33.46
C THR A 8 -2.25 -22.67 -32.53
N LYS A 9 -1.16 -22.12 -33.04
CA LYS A 9 -0.26 -21.26 -32.25
C LYS A 9 -0.94 -19.96 -31.83
N LEU A 10 -1.70 -19.34 -32.73
CA LEU A 10 -2.42 -18.09 -32.44
C LEU A 10 -3.50 -18.29 -31.38
N THR A 11 -4.24 -19.39 -31.43
CA THR A 11 -5.23 -19.74 -30.40
C THR A 11 -4.57 -19.94 -29.04
N LYS A 12 -3.42 -20.65 -28.97
CA LYS A 12 -2.69 -20.85 -27.71
C LYS A 12 -2.23 -19.54 -27.07
N VAL A 13 -1.69 -18.61 -27.87
CA VAL A 13 -1.26 -17.28 -27.37
C VAL A 13 -2.46 -16.45 -26.89
N HIS A 14 -3.60 -16.56 -27.58
CA HIS A 14 -4.83 -15.89 -27.16
C HIS A 14 -5.35 -16.43 -25.82
N ASP A 15 -5.36 -17.75 -25.65
CA ASP A 15 -5.78 -18.40 -24.41
C ASP A 15 -4.83 -18.03 -23.25
N GLU A 16 -3.51 -18.05 -23.47
CA GLU A 16 -2.51 -17.62 -22.49
C GLU A 16 -2.69 -16.14 -22.06
N TYR A 17 -3.03 -15.26 -23.02
CA TYR A 17 -3.33 -13.86 -22.72
C TYR A 17 -4.60 -13.71 -21.88
N ASN A 18 -5.66 -14.44 -22.22
CA ASN A 18 -6.90 -14.41 -21.45
C ASN A 18 -6.70 -14.93 -20.02
N ASP A 19 -5.93 -16.01 -19.84
CA ASP A 19 -5.57 -16.54 -18.52
C ASP A 19 -4.76 -15.53 -17.71
N ALA A 20 -3.78 -14.87 -18.34
CA ALA A 20 -3.02 -13.80 -17.69
C ALA A 20 -3.91 -12.62 -17.27
N LEU A 21 -4.89 -12.25 -18.10
CA LEU A 21 -5.85 -11.18 -17.81
C LEU A 21 -6.76 -11.55 -16.62
N ILE A 22 -7.24 -12.79 -16.57
CA ILE A 22 -8.05 -13.30 -15.45
C ILE A 22 -7.21 -13.30 -14.16
N ASN A 23 -5.98 -13.82 -14.23
CA ASN A 23 -5.07 -13.83 -13.08
C ASN A 23 -4.76 -12.41 -12.58
N PHE A 24 -4.55 -11.45 -13.48
CA PHE A 24 -4.32 -10.06 -13.10
C PHE A 24 -5.54 -9.45 -12.40
N LYS A 25 -6.75 -9.71 -12.90
CA LYS A 25 -8.00 -9.25 -12.26
C LYS A 25 -8.18 -9.84 -10.87
N ASN A 26 -7.91 -11.14 -10.71
CA ASN A 26 -8.01 -11.80 -9.40
C ASN A 26 -7.02 -11.20 -8.40
N LYS A 27 -5.75 -11.05 -8.78
CA LYS A 27 -4.73 -10.43 -7.93
C LYS A 27 -5.08 -8.99 -7.53
N LYS A 28 -5.65 -8.23 -8.47
CA LYS A 28 -6.13 -6.86 -8.19
C LYS A 28 -7.22 -6.88 -7.12
N GLN A 29 -8.17 -7.81 -7.22
CA GLN A 29 -9.24 -7.94 -6.23
C GLN A 29 -8.72 -8.44 -4.88
N ASP A 30 -7.79 -9.38 -4.88
CA ASP A 30 -7.17 -9.89 -3.66
C ASP A 30 -6.45 -8.78 -2.90
N PHE A 31 -5.71 -7.92 -3.60
CA PHE A 31 -5.06 -6.74 -3.00
C PHE A 31 -6.06 -5.75 -2.39
N ILE A 32 -7.15 -5.45 -3.09
CA ILE A 32 -8.22 -4.59 -2.56
C ILE A 32 -8.82 -5.21 -1.30
N ASN A 33 -9.15 -6.51 -1.34
CA ASN A 33 -9.75 -7.21 -0.21
C ASN A 33 -8.83 -7.21 1.00
N GLU A 34 -7.53 -7.46 0.81
CA GLU A 34 -6.54 -7.41 1.88
C GLU A 34 -6.42 -6.01 2.49
N CYS A 35 -6.33 -4.97 1.65
CA CYS A 35 -6.32 -3.58 2.12
C CYS A 35 -7.58 -3.24 2.93
N VAL A 36 -8.75 -3.67 2.44
CA VAL A 36 -10.02 -3.44 3.12
C VAL A 36 -10.09 -4.18 4.46
N ASP A 37 -9.59 -5.42 4.51
CA ASP A 37 -9.61 -6.25 5.70
C ASP A 37 -8.65 -5.72 6.79
N VAL A 38 -7.46 -5.23 6.41
CA VAL A 38 -6.51 -4.59 7.34
C VAL A 38 -7.11 -3.34 7.97
N TYR A 39 -7.75 -2.49 7.17
CA TYR A 39 -8.38 -1.27 7.65
C TYR A 39 -9.88 -1.43 7.88
N LYS A 40 -10.32 -2.63 8.27
CA LYS A 40 -11.74 -2.88 8.56
C LYS A 40 -12.20 -2.09 9.77
N ASP A 41 -11.35 -1.92 10.77
CA ASP A 41 -11.68 -1.20 12.00
C ASP A 41 -11.44 0.31 11.85
N GLU A 42 -12.40 1.11 12.34
CA GLU A 42 -12.33 2.57 12.25
C GLU A 42 -11.17 3.15 13.06
N SER A 43 -10.77 2.47 14.14
CA SER A 43 -9.60 2.86 14.95
C SER A 43 -8.31 2.84 14.13
N ASP A 44 -8.12 1.82 13.29
CA ASP A 44 -6.90 1.63 12.51
C ASP A 44 -6.82 2.66 11.38
N ARG A 45 -7.96 2.95 10.74
CA ARG A 45 -8.11 4.08 9.81
C ARG A 45 -7.71 5.39 10.47
N GLY A 46 -8.30 5.68 11.63
CA GLY A 46 -8.05 6.91 12.38
C GLY A 46 -6.59 7.04 12.82
N ASN A 47 -5.96 5.95 13.23
CA ASN A 47 -4.55 5.92 13.62
C ASN A 47 -3.63 6.18 12.43
N LEU A 48 -3.87 5.54 11.27
CA LEU A 48 -3.09 5.76 10.06
C LEU A 48 -3.12 7.23 9.63
N ILE A 49 -4.31 7.83 9.59
CA ILE A 49 -4.49 9.25 9.26
C ILE A 49 -3.76 10.16 10.25
N LYS A 50 -3.88 9.89 11.55
CA LYS A 50 -3.19 10.68 12.58
C LYS A 50 -1.66 10.60 12.43
N SER A 51 -1.12 9.42 12.18
CA SER A 51 0.31 9.25 11.92
C SER A 51 0.73 9.97 10.64
N GLY A 52 -0.04 9.86 9.56
CA GLY A 52 0.18 10.60 8.32
C GLY A 52 0.25 12.12 8.52
N LYS A 53 -0.73 12.68 9.26
CA LYS A 53 -0.76 14.10 9.62
C LYS A 53 0.45 14.52 10.46
N LYS A 54 0.79 13.73 11.48
CA LYS A 54 1.96 13.98 12.35
C LYS A 54 3.28 13.99 11.57
N LEU A 55 3.38 13.18 10.53
CA LEU A 55 4.58 13.02 9.71
C LEU A 55 4.58 13.92 8.46
N CYS A 56 3.64 14.86 8.37
CA CYS A 56 3.51 15.81 7.27
C CYS A 56 3.39 15.14 5.88
N TYR A 57 2.64 14.04 5.79
CA TYR A 57 2.24 13.50 4.49
C TYR A 57 1.35 14.51 3.73
N SER A 58 1.24 14.34 2.41
CA SER A 58 0.46 15.24 1.55
C SER A 58 -0.98 15.39 2.06
N GLU A 59 -1.38 16.62 2.40
CA GLU A 59 -2.73 16.92 2.91
C GLU A 59 -3.83 16.59 1.90
N SER A 60 -3.59 16.84 0.60
CA SER A 60 -4.56 16.51 -0.45
C SER A 60 -4.79 15.00 -0.52
N LYS A 61 -3.72 14.19 -0.49
CA LYS A 61 -3.84 12.73 -0.48
C LYS A 61 -4.50 12.21 0.80
N LEU A 62 -4.14 12.76 1.96
CA LEU A 62 -4.79 12.42 3.23
C LEU A 62 -6.29 12.71 3.21
N SER A 63 -6.68 13.88 2.70
CA SER A 63 -8.09 14.27 2.62
C SER A 63 -8.89 13.33 1.71
N ASP A 64 -8.30 12.89 0.60
CA ASP A 64 -8.96 11.95 -0.31
C ASP A 64 -9.08 10.55 0.32
N ILE A 65 -8.03 10.07 1.00
CA ILE A 65 -8.10 8.81 1.76
C ILE A 65 -9.17 8.89 2.87
N GLU A 66 -9.22 10.00 3.63
CA GLU A 66 -10.23 10.20 4.69
C GLU A 66 -11.67 10.12 4.16
N LYS A 67 -11.93 10.66 2.96
CA LYS A 67 -13.26 10.56 2.31
C LYS A 67 -13.62 9.11 2.00
N HIS A 68 -12.66 8.33 1.48
CA HIS A 68 -12.90 6.91 1.19
C HIS A 68 -13.08 6.07 2.46
N PHE A 69 -12.41 6.42 3.56
CA PHE A 69 -12.60 5.74 4.84
C PHE A 69 -14.01 5.88 5.43
N ALA A 70 -14.77 6.91 5.05
CA ALA A 70 -16.17 7.07 5.45
C ALA A 70 -17.09 5.98 4.86
N HIS A 71 -16.70 5.39 3.73
CA HIS A 71 -17.47 4.35 3.02
C HIS A 71 -16.61 3.12 2.70
N TRP A 72 -15.73 2.75 3.64
CA TRP A 72 -14.74 1.70 3.42
C TRP A 72 -15.36 0.29 3.38
N ASN A 73 -15.52 -0.25 2.18
CA ASN A 73 -16.00 -1.61 1.94
C ASN A 73 -15.45 -2.16 0.62
N ARG A 74 -15.55 -3.49 0.43
CA ARG A 74 -14.98 -4.20 -0.72
C ARG A 74 -15.62 -3.85 -2.07
N ASP A 75 -16.83 -3.30 -2.06
CA ASP A 75 -17.59 -2.96 -3.26
C ASP A 75 -17.31 -1.51 -3.72
N GLU A 76 -16.90 -0.64 -2.80
CA GLU A 76 -16.66 0.79 -3.06
C GLU A 76 -15.18 1.15 -3.22
N VAL A 77 -14.28 0.37 -2.65
CA VAL A 77 -12.84 0.63 -2.73
C VAL A 77 -12.28 0.11 -4.05
N ASP A 78 -11.65 1.00 -4.81
CA ASP A 78 -10.90 0.62 -6.01
C ASP A 78 -9.39 0.47 -5.71
N VAL A 79 -8.65 -0.01 -6.71
CA VAL A 79 -7.21 -0.26 -6.57
C VAL A 79 -6.39 1.01 -6.36
N ASN A 80 -6.84 2.16 -6.88
CA ASN A 80 -6.10 3.41 -6.74
C ASN A 80 -6.20 3.89 -5.30
N VAL A 81 -7.39 3.81 -4.72
CA VAL A 81 -7.61 4.11 -3.30
C VAL A 81 -6.83 3.15 -2.41
N ALA A 82 -6.86 1.84 -2.70
CA ALA A 82 -6.07 0.87 -1.96
C ALA A 82 -4.56 1.13 -2.06
N ASN A 83 -4.07 1.56 -3.24
CA ASN A 83 -2.68 1.97 -3.42
C ASN A 83 -2.34 3.24 -2.63
N ASP A 84 -3.20 4.26 -2.62
CA ASP A 84 -2.96 5.48 -1.86
C ASP A 84 -2.90 5.20 -0.34
N VAL A 85 -3.74 4.29 0.16
CA VAL A 85 -3.68 3.82 1.55
C VAL A 85 -2.38 3.07 1.83
N TYR A 86 -1.96 2.18 0.92
CA TYR A 86 -0.70 1.46 1.04
C TYR A 86 0.51 2.40 1.01
N ASP A 87 0.53 3.38 0.12
CA ASP A 87 1.56 4.40 0.03
C ASP A 87 1.68 5.19 1.34
N LEU A 88 0.54 5.56 1.94
CA LEU A 88 0.51 6.21 3.24
C LEU A 88 1.05 5.30 4.35
N GLU A 89 0.68 4.02 4.37
CA GLU A 89 1.19 3.05 5.35
C GLU A 89 2.71 2.91 5.26
N GLN A 90 3.25 2.74 4.05
CA GLN A 90 4.69 2.64 3.83
C GLN A 90 5.41 3.91 4.29
N PHE A 91 4.87 5.08 3.94
CA PHE A 91 5.43 6.35 4.37
C PHE A 91 5.48 6.48 5.90
N VAL A 92 4.40 6.13 6.59
CA VAL A 92 4.34 6.15 8.07
C VAL A 92 5.38 5.20 8.65
N ARG A 93 5.43 3.96 8.15
CA ARG A 93 6.34 2.92 8.65
C ARG A 93 7.81 3.33 8.49
N GLU A 94 8.19 3.84 7.33
CA GLU A 94 9.56 4.30 7.07
C GLU A 94 9.95 5.47 7.98
N ARG A 95 9.08 6.47 8.11
CA ARG A 95 9.36 7.67 8.91
C ARG A 95 9.37 7.40 10.42
N GLU A 96 8.51 6.51 10.91
CA GLU A 96 8.54 6.08 12.32
C GLU A 96 9.83 5.30 12.63
N HIS A 97 10.28 4.44 11.73
CA HIS A 97 11.54 3.72 11.88
C HIS A 97 12.76 4.67 11.89
N LEU A 98 12.78 5.67 10.99
CA LEU A 98 13.83 6.70 10.98
C LEU A 98 13.82 7.49 12.30
N SER A 99 12.65 7.89 12.81
CA SER A 99 12.55 8.61 14.08
C SER A 99 13.05 7.79 15.27
N LEU A 100 12.80 6.48 15.29
CA LEU A 100 13.36 5.59 16.31
C LEU A 100 14.89 5.50 16.20
N THR A 101 15.41 5.41 14.99
CA THR A 101 16.86 5.33 14.75
C THR A 101 17.57 6.62 15.19
N GLU A 102 17.01 7.79 14.87
CA GLU A 102 17.53 9.09 15.31
C GLU A 102 17.53 9.23 16.83
N ARG A 103 16.49 8.74 17.51
CA ARG A 103 16.43 8.73 18.98
C ARG A 103 17.53 7.86 19.60
N LEU A 104 17.79 6.69 19.02
CA LEU A 104 18.86 5.80 19.47
C LEU A 104 20.24 6.44 19.27
N VAL A 105 20.50 7.02 18.09
CA VAL A 105 21.77 7.71 17.81
C VAL A 105 21.98 8.87 18.80
N ASN A 106 20.95 9.69 19.03
CA ASN A 106 21.05 10.80 19.98
C ASN A 106 21.26 10.35 21.45
N MET A 107 20.78 9.16 21.82
CA MET A 107 21.01 8.60 23.15
C MET A 107 22.45 8.14 23.30
N VAL A 108 22.96 7.39 22.33
CA VAL A 108 24.36 6.91 22.31
C VAL A 108 25.34 8.08 22.26
N SER A 109 25.07 9.12 21.45
CA SER A 109 25.95 10.29 21.38
C SER A 109 26.03 11.09 22.68
N LYS A 110 24.96 11.10 23.51
CA LYS A 110 24.98 11.79 24.81
C LYS A 110 25.75 11.02 25.88
N GLU A 111 25.66 9.70 25.88
CA GLU A 111 26.42 8.85 26.82
C GLU A 111 27.94 8.91 26.59
N VAL A 112 28.39 9.25 25.38
CA VAL A 112 29.83 9.41 25.07
C VAL A 112 30.36 10.77 25.56
N THR A 113 29.56 11.83 25.53
CA THR A 113 29.99 13.16 26.00
C THR A 113 29.98 13.30 27.52
N ASP A 114 29.17 12.52 28.23
CA ASP A 114 29.08 12.60 29.70
C ASP A 114 30.15 11.75 30.43
N ASN A 115 31.01 11.03 29.69
CA ASN A 115 32.09 10.20 30.25
C ASN A 115 33.50 10.80 30.08
N ASP A 116 33.62 12.00 29.50
CA ASP A 116 34.89 12.72 29.27
C ASP A 116 35.10 13.93 30.21
N ASP A 117 34.25 14.11 31.23
CA ASP A 117 34.42 15.07 32.35
C ASP A 117 34.81 14.35 33.66
#